data_AF-A0A7S1HSD3-F1
#
_entry.id   AF-A0A7S1HSD3-F1
#
_cell.length_a   1.000
_cell.length_b   1.000
_cell.length_c   1.000
_cell.angle_alpha   90.00
_cell.angle_beta   90.00
_cell.angle_gamma   90.00
#
_symmetry.space_group_name_H-M   'P 1'
#
loop_
_entity.id
_entity.type
_entity.pdbx_description
1 polymer ?
#
loop_
_entity_poly.entity_id
_entity_poly.type
_entity_poly.pdbx_seq_one_letter_code
_entity_poly.pdbx_strand_id
1 'polypeptide(L)'
;NDDLNLLDLLYAPEGSPLFGLATLLSRLDNLSHVLAWTPSTDRLSPAPQIHLVELPRLRLSFTCRTAPDGHLRLYSRDYAKLFVPLGPLTPTCRQAAGLLQGMPHGLLLTSDTNELFILLPN
;
A
#
# COMPACT_ATOMS: atom_id res chain seq x y z
N ASN A 1 15.39 14.64 10.00
CA ASN A 1 14.71 13.90 11.08
C ASN A 1 13.24 14.08 10.78
N ASP A 2 12.64 13.12 10.07
CA ASP A 2 11.23 13.24 9.70
C ASP A 2 10.42 12.74 10.88
N ASP A 3 9.78 13.67 11.60
CA ASP A 3 8.90 13.31 12.71
C ASP A 3 7.65 12.62 12.14
N LEU A 4 7.49 11.33 12.41
CA LEU A 4 6.37 10.51 11.95
C LEU A 4 5.46 10.13 13.13
N ASN A 5 4.14 10.12 12.89
CA ASN A 5 3.17 9.59 13.84
C ASN A 5 2.55 8.29 13.32
N LEU A 6 2.30 7.36 14.22
CA LEU A 6 1.58 6.13 13.92
C LEU A 6 0.10 6.44 13.68
N LEU A 7 -0.43 5.97 12.56
CA LEU A 7 -1.82 6.06 12.17
C LEU A 7 -2.50 4.70 12.40
N ASP A 8 -3.62 4.70 13.09
CA ASP A 8 -4.42 3.50 13.28
C ASP A 8 -5.31 3.25 12.04
N LEU A 9 -4.98 2.22 11.28
CA LEU A 9 -5.72 1.82 10.08
C LEU A 9 -7.05 1.12 10.40
N LEU A 10 -7.26 0.62 11.62
CA LEU A 10 -8.47 -0.11 12.01
C LEU A 10 -9.72 0.79 11.95
N TYR A 11 -9.54 2.09 12.16
CA TYR A 11 -10.60 3.09 12.19
C TYR A 11 -10.68 3.92 10.90
N ALA A 12 -10.04 3.47 9.82
CA ALA A 12 -10.13 4.17 8.54
C ALA A 12 -11.60 4.21 8.06
N PRO A 13 -12.17 5.39 7.77
CA PRO A 13 -13.56 5.50 7.35
C PRO A 13 -13.84 4.72 6.06
N GLU A 14 -14.93 3.96 6.02
CA GLU A 14 -15.33 3.24 4.80
C GLU A 14 -15.42 4.20 3.59
N GLY A 15 -14.92 3.73 2.44
CA GLY A 15 -14.86 4.53 1.22
C GLY A 15 -13.70 5.54 1.16
N SER A 16 -12.93 5.74 2.24
CA SER A 16 -11.72 6.55 2.20
C SER A 16 -10.55 5.83 1.50
N PRO A 17 -9.56 6.56 0.95
CA PRO A 17 -8.33 5.96 0.42
C PRO A 17 -7.58 5.10 1.46
N LEU A 18 -7.62 5.51 2.73
CA LEU A 18 -7.03 4.79 3.85
C LEU A 18 -7.72 3.43 4.07
N PHE A 19 -9.04 3.37 3.93
CA PHE A 19 -9.78 2.12 4.06
C PHE A 19 -9.46 1.15 2.91
N GLY A 20 -9.31 1.67 1.69
CA GLY A 20 -8.86 0.86 0.55
C GLY A 20 -7.47 0.27 0.80
N LEU A 21 -6.54 1.08 1.34
CA LEU A 21 -5.22 0.59 1.73
C LEU A 21 -5.29 -0.42 2.88
N ALA A 22 -6.07 -0.16 3.93
CA ALA A 22 -6.25 -1.08 5.05
C ALA A 22 -6.81 -2.44 4.57
N THR A 23 -7.77 -2.42 3.64
CA THR A 23 -8.32 -3.62 3.00
C THR A 23 -7.27 -4.39 2.19
N LEU A 24 -6.36 -3.67 1.52
CA LEU A 24 -5.29 -4.28 0.77
C LEU A 24 -4.23 -4.89 1.69
N LEU A 25 -3.83 -4.18 2.75
CA LEU A 25 -2.81 -4.64 3.70
C LEU A 25 -3.31 -5.78 4.58
N SER A 26 -4.61 -5.82 4.90
CA SER A 26 -5.23 -6.91 5.67
C SER A 26 -5.19 -8.26 4.95
N ARG A 27 -4.98 -8.26 3.62
CA ARG A 27 -4.74 -9.48 2.86
C ARG A 27 -3.36 -10.09 3.15
N LEU A 28 -2.40 -9.26 3.53
CA LEU A 28 -1.01 -9.67 3.76
C LEU A 28 -0.75 -10.05 5.21
N ASP A 29 -1.25 -9.26 6.16
CA ASP A 29 -1.08 -9.50 7.59
C ASP A 29 -2.29 -8.96 8.37
N ASN A 30 -2.39 -9.31 9.65
CA ASN A 30 -3.37 -8.70 10.55
C ASN A 30 -3.02 -7.21 10.75
N LEU A 31 -4.02 -6.32 10.67
CA LEU A 31 -3.81 -4.86 10.81
C LEU A 31 -3.16 -4.45 12.14
N SER A 32 -3.32 -5.21 13.21
CA SER A 32 -2.62 -4.98 14.50
C SER A 32 -1.10 -5.15 14.41
N HIS A 33 -0.60 -5.77 13.34
CA HIS A 33 0.83 -5.92 13.04
C HIS A 33 1.30 -5.03 11.89
N VAL A 34 0.42 -4.20 11.33
CA VAL A 34 0.74 -3.27 10.25
C VAL A 34 1.00 -1.89 10.86
N LEU A 35 2.15 -1.31 10.57
CA LEU A 35 2.53 0.01 11.04
C LEU A 35 2.38 0.99 9.89
N ALA A 36 1.41 1.89 9.97
CA ALA A 36 1.24 2.97 9.00
C ALA A 36 1.66 4.29 9.65
N TRP A 37 2.52 5.03 8.97
CA TRP A 37 3.12 6.24 9.48
C TRP A 37 2.74 7.43 8.61
N THR A 38 2.34 8.53 9.24
CA THR A 38 2.02 9.80 8.58
C THR A 38 2.98 10.89 9.06
N PRO A 39 3.35 11.88 8.23
CA PRO A 39 4.14 13.03 8.66
C PRO A 39 3.46 13.77 9.82
N SER A 40 4.23 14.25 10.80
CA SER A 40 3.66 14.93 11.97
C SER A 40 2.87 16.19 11.64
N THR A 41 3.21 16.84 10.53
CA THR A 41 2.49 17.99 10.00
C THR A 41 1.06 17.65 9.57
N ASP A 42 0.78 16.38 9.27
CA ASP A 42 -0.48 15.90 8.69
C ASP A 42 -1.36 15.15 9.69
N ARG A 43 -0.90 15.00 10.95
CA ARG A 43 -1.59 14.23 12.00
C ARG A 43 -3.03 14.69 12.27
N LEU A 44 -3.27 15.99 12.19
CA LEU A 44 -4.58 16.60 12.47
C LEU A 44 -5.41 16.82 11.20
N SER A 45 -4.89 16.43 10.04
CA SER A 45 -5.60 16.53 8.77
C SER A 45 -6.79 15.58 8.76
N PRO A 46 -7.93 15.99 8.17
CA PRO A 46 -9.08 15.10 8.00
C PRO A 46 -8.79 13.93 7.05
N ALA A 47 -7.74 14.02 6.23
CA ALA A 47 -7.31 12.99 5.31
C ALA A 47 -5.78 12.87 5.35
N PRO A 48 -5.21 12.27 6.42
CA PRO A 48 -3.77 12.18 6.59
C PRO A 48 -3.17 11.31 5.49
N GLN A 49 -2.12 11.81 4.87
CA GLN A 49 -1.33 11.09 3.89
C GLN A 49 -0.38 10.14 4.61
N ILE A 50 -0.42 8.87 4.21
CA ILE A 50 0.56 7.89 4.64
C ILE A 50 1.88 8.18 3.95
N HIS A 51 2.97 8.11 4.70
CA HIS A 51 4.33 8.23 4.21
C HIS A 51 5.02 6.87 4.13
N LEU A 52 4.90 6.06 5.19
CA LEU A 52 5.58 4.77 5.32
C LEU A 52 4.59 3.73 5.84
N VAL A 53 4.65 2.51 5.29
CA VAL A 53 3.94 1.32 5.78
C VAL A 53 4.96 0.24 6.04
N GLU A 54 4.91 -0.40 7.19
CA GLU A 54 5.78 -1.52 7.54
C GLU A 54 4.93 -2.72 7.98
N LEU A 55 5.32 -3.90 7.50
CA LEU A 55 4.77 -5.18 7.90
C LEU A 55 5.94 -6.00 8.48
N PRO A 56 6.32 -5.77 9.75
CA PRO A 56 7.55 -6.31 10.33
C PRO A 56 7.66 -7.83 10.27
N ARG A 57 6.53 -8.54 10.41
CA ARG A 57 6.47 -10.00 10.38
C ARG A 57 6.79 -10.57 9.00
N LEU A 58 6.37 -9.87 7.95
CA LEU A 58 6.66 -10.21 6.56
C LEU A 58 8.00 -9.67 6.08
N ARG A 59 8.68 -8.84 6.90
CA ARG A 59 9.89 -8.10 6.53
C ARG A 59 9.68 -7.26 5.27
N LEU A 60 8.50 -6.64 5.18
CA LEU A 60 8.15 -5.75 4.09
C LEU A 60 7.98 -4.32 4.59
N SER A 61 8.43 -3.38 3.79
CA SER A 61 8.26 -1.96 4.02
C SER A 61 8.00 -1.24 2.70
N PHE A 62 7.11 -0.26 2.76
CA PHE A 62 6.67 0.49 1.60
C PHE A 62 6.63 1.97 1.88
N THR A 63 7.04 2.78 0.90
CA THR A 63 6.90 4.24 0.95
C THR A 63 5.80 4.66 0.00
N CYS A 64 4.86 5.43 0.53
CA CYS A 64 3.77 5.99 -0.25
C CYS A 64 4.26 7.28 -0.92
N ARG A 65 4.14 7.35 -2.26
CA ARG A 65 4.58 8.49 -3.05
C ARG A 65 3.60 8.75 -4.17
N THR A 66 3.36 10.02 -4.45
CA THR A 66 2.65 10.43 -5.66
C THR A 66 3.61 10.34 -6.83
N ALA A 67 3.28 9.54 -7.83
CA ALA A 67 4.06 9.44 -9.05
C ALA A 67 3.86 10.68 -9.94
N PRO A 68 4.72 10.89 -10.95
CA PRO A 68 4.62 12.05 -11.86
C PRO A 68 3.29 12.13 -12.62
N ASP A 69 2.56 11.03 -12.71
CA ASP A 69 1.22 10.94 -13.30
C ASP A 69 0.10 11.44 -12.36
N GLY A 70 0.45 11.87 -11.14
CA GLY A 70 -0.49 12.35 -10.12
C GLY A 70 -1.17 11.24 -9.32
N HIS A 71 -0.84 9.96 -9.57
CA HIS A 71 -1.44 8.85 -8.86
C HIS A 71 -0.60 8.42 -7.65
N LEU A 72 -1.29 8.04 -6.57
CA LEU A 72 -0.66 7.51 -5.38
C LEU A 72 -0.16 6.08 -5.65
N ARG A 73 1.09 5.81 -5.29
CA ARG A 73 1.72 4.50 -5.43
C ARG A 73 2.44 4.14 -4.14
N LEU A 74 2.35 2.86 -3.78
CA LEU A 74 3.00 2.31 -2.60
C LEU A 74 4.26 1.55 -3.04
N TYR A 75 5.40 2.22 -3.06
CA TYR A 75 6.67 1.68 -3.52
C TYR A 75 7.28 0.75 -2.48
N SER A 76 7.63 -0.47 -2.87
CA SER A 76 8.39 -1.37 -2.00
C SER A 76 9.80 -0.82 -1.79
N ARG A 77 10.26 -0.86 -0.54
CA ARG A 77 11.65 -0.54 -0.18
C ARG A 77 12.55 -1.78 -0.27
N ASP A 78 11.95 -2.97 -0.22
CA ASP A 78 12.67 -4.24 -0.22
C ASP A 78 12.89 -4.78 -1.64
N TYR A 79 11.98 -4.45 -2.56
CA TYR A 79 12.09 -4.81 -3.98
C TYR A 79 12.17 -3.54 -4.84
N ALA A 80 13.37 -3.29 -5.38
CA ALA A 80 13.64 -2.08 -6.14
C ALA A 80 12.71 -1.94 -7.36
N LYS A 81 12.11 -0.75 -7.49
CA LYS A 81 11.23 -0.33 -8.60
C LYS A 81 9.87 -1.05 -8.68
N LEU A 82 9.48 -1.80 -7.65
CA LEU A 82 8.13 -2.38 -7.56
C LEU A 82 7.23 -1.50 -6.71
N PHE A 83 5.98 -1.32 -7.13
CA PHE A 83 4.97 -0.60 -6.36
C PHE A 83 3.60 -1.26 -6.47
N VAL A 84 2.77 -1.05 -5.45
CA VAL A 84 1.34 -1.36 -5.51
C VAL A 84 0.60 -0.17 -6.13
N PRO A 85 -0.17 -0.36 -7.21
CA PRO A 85 -1.00 0.70 -7.77
C PRO A 85 -2.21 0.95 -6.85
N LEU A 86 -2.27 2.14 -6.22
CA LEU A 86 -3.42 2.56 -5.39
C LEU A 86 -4.44 3.41 -6.17
N GLY A 87 -4.12 3.76 -7.42
CA GLY A 87 -4.98 4.53 -8.34
C GLY A 87 -5.81 3.66 -9.29
N PRO A 88 -6.40 4.26 -10.34
CA PRO A 88 -7.15 3.51 -11.35
C PRO A 88 -6.26 2.44 -12.00
N LEU A 89 -6.68 1.18 -11.89
CA LEU A 89 -5.93 0.06 -12.47
C LEU A 89 -5.94 0.14 -13.99
N THR A 90 -4.77 -0.04 -14.60
CA THR A 90 -4.66 -0.27 -16.04
C THR A 90 -5.45 -1.52 -16.44
N PRO A 91 -5.88 -1.67 -17.70
CA PRO A 91 -6.60 -2.85 -18.16
C PRO A 91 -5.87 -4.16 -17.82
N THR A 92 -4.53 -4.16 -17.96
CA THR A 92 -3.67 -5.29 -17.62
C THR A 92 -3.67 -5.58 -16.12
N CYS A 93 -3.57 -4.56 -15.26
CA CYS A 93 -3.65 -4.75 -13.81
C CYS A 93 -5.02 -5.29 -13.38
N ARG A 94 -6.11 -4.85 -14.04
CA ARG A 94 -7.46 -5.37 -13.78
C ARG A 94 -7.57 -6.85 -14.12
N GLN A 95 -7.03 -7.26 -15.27
CA GLN A 95 -7.02 -8.66 -15.67
C GLN A 95 -6.20 -9.52 -14.69
N ALA A 96 -5.01 -9.03 -14.28
CA ALA A 96 -4.18 -9.72 -13.30
C ALA A 96 -4.80 -9.76 -11.90
N ALA A 97 -5.50 -8.71 -11.47
CA ALA A 97 -6.26 -8.71 -10.23
C ALA A 97 -7.41 -9.75 -10.26
N GLY A 98 -8.00 -10.00 -11.43
CA GLY A 98 -8.93 -11.11 -11.63
C GLY A 98 -8.28 -12.49 -11.39
N LEU A 99 -7.04 -12.68 -11.84
CA LEU A 99 -6.29 -13.92 -11.60
C LEU A 99 -5.95 -14.11 -10.12
N LEU A 100 -5.81 -13.01 -9.35
CA LEU A 100 -5.57 -13.04 -7.91
C LEU A 100 -6.80 -13.42 -7.08
N GLN A 101 -8.00 -13.58 -7.67
CA GLN A 101 -9.19 -14.01 -6.92
C GLN A 101 -9.01 -15.39 -6.25
N GLY A 102 -8.15 -16.25 -6.79
CA GLY A 102 -7.78 -17.53 -6.17
C GLY A 102 -6.66 -17.45 -5.14
N MET A 103 -6.06 -16.27 -4.92
CA MET A 103 -4.89 -16.05 -4.08
C MET A 103 -5.18 -14.93 -3.06
N PRO A 104 -5.86 -15.24 -1.95
CA PRO A 104 -6.32 -14.24 -1.00
C PRO A 104 -5.17 -13.39 -0.44
N HIS A 105 -4.00 -14.00 -0.22
CA HIS A 105 -2.81 -13.35 0.33
C HIS A 105 -1.86 -12.76 -0.71
N GLY A 106 -2.16 -12.90 -2.01
CA GLY A 106 -1.28 -12.40 -3.07
C GLY A 106 -1.45 -10.89 -3.32
N LEU A 107 -0.33 -10.18 -3.39
CA LEU A 107 -0.31 -8.76 -3.75
C LEU A 107 0.20 -8.55 -5.17
N LEU A 108 -0.52 -7.76 -5.96
CA LEU A 108 -0.04 -7.32 -7.27
C LEU A 108 0.95 -6.18 -7.09
N LEU A 109 2.12 -6.33 -7.70
CA LEU A 109 3.14 -5.30 -7.82
C LEU A 109 3.35 -4.99 -9.29
N THR A 110 3.60 -3.73 -9.59
CA THR A 110 3.89 -3.25 -10.95
C THR A 110 5.23 -2.52 -10.94
N SER A 111 5.97 -2.64 -12.03
CA SER A 111 7.20 -1.85 -12.26
C SER A 111 6.90 -0.57 -13.05
N ASP A 112 7.88 0.34 -13.14
CA ASP A 112 7.79 1.49 -14.03
C ASP A 112 7.71 1.11 -15.53
N THR A 113 8.06 -0.14 -15.89
CA THR A 113 7.94 -0.68 -17.26
C THR A 113 6.59 -1.38 -17.52
N ASN A 114 5.63 -1.28 -16.59
CA ASN A 114 4.34 -2.00 -16.62
C ASN A 114 4.46 -3.53 -16.58
N GLU A 115 5.59 -4.06 -16.11
CA GLU A 115 5.70 -5.48 -15.79
C GLU A 115 4.93 -5.79 -14.50
N LEU A 116 4.31 -6.96 -14.46
CA LEU A 116 3.47 -7.40 -13.34
C LEU A 116 4.16 -8.50 -12.55
N PHE A 117 4.15 -8.34 -11.23
CA PHE A 117 4.71 -9.27 -10.27
C PHE A 117 3.65 -9.61 -9.23
N ILE A 118 3.69 -10.84 -8.73
CA ILE A 118 2.86 -11.25 -7.60
C ILE A 118 3.78 -11.49 -6.42
N LEU A 119 3.54 -10.77 -5.34
CA LEU A 119 4.17 -11.01 -4.06
C LEU A 119 3.26 -11.95 -3.25
N LEU A 120 3.82 -13.09 -2.85
CA LEU A 120 3.17 -14.04 -1.95
C LEU A 120 3.88 -13.96 -0.60
N PRO A 121 3.18 -13.62 0.49
CA PRO A 121 3.73 -13.76 1.82
C PRO A 121 3.89 -15.26 2.15
N ASN A 122 5.03 -15.62 2.75
CA ASN A 122 5.31 -16.98 3.25
C ASN A 122 4.70 -17.21 4.64
#